data_AF-A0A8T5DE13-F1
#
_entry.id   AF-A0A8T5DE13-F1
#
_cell.length_a   1.000
_cell.length_b   1.000
_cell.length_c   1.000
_cell.angle_alpha   90.00
_cell.angle_beta   90.00
_cell.angle_gamma   90.00
#
_symmetry.space_group_name_H-M   'P 1'
#
loop_
_entity.id
_entity.type
_entity.pdbx_description
1 polymer ?
#
loop_
_entity_poly.entity_id
_entity_poly.type
_entity_poly.pdbx_seq_one_letter_code
_entity_poly.pdbx_strand_id
1 'polypeptide(L)'
;MTPDKIKLPNVEQFYYKFKLPSNLKNHIQKVTEVAVFLASKINEYKKKNKDFELYNVELVRVAAALHDIGKPLHFKYFDNVTKKEHINFEENFSERELLEHWFDLMPEFKEAEHELTGANMLKEFPEVAEIVANHTPRQILKENLNKETILVNYADKRVEGDKIVTLDKRFNCLMRRYPEHISNFKRTLIKYEEVEGKIFNEIDFQAERLEQEMNK
;
A
#
# COMPACT_ATOMS: atom_id res chain seq x y z
N MET A 1 24.60 0.31 -21.21
CA MET A 1 23.64 1.34 -20.76
C MET A 1 23.60 1.26 -19.25
N THR A 2 23.97 2.33 -18.55
CA THR A 2 23.60 2.47 -17.13
C THR A 2 22.07 2.40 -17.07
N PRO A 3 21.46 1.61 -16.18
CA PRO A 3 20.01 1.70 -15.99
C PRO A 3 19.68 3.16 -15.70
N ASP A 4 18.73 3.73 -16.45
CA ASP A 4 18.28 5.09 -16.16
C ASP A 4 17.85 5.14 -14.69
N LYS A 5 18.34 6.16 -13.98
CA LYS A 5 18.09 6.30 -12.56
C LYS A 5 16.58 6.51 -12.36
N ILE A 6 15.93 5.57 -11.68
CA ILE A 6 14.48 5.64 -11.38
C ILE A 6 14.16 7.01 -10.77
N LYS A 7 13.18 7.70 -11.35
CA LYS A 7 12.73 9.01 -10.90
C LYS A 7 11.69 8.81 -9.80
N LEU A 8 11.98 9.31 -8.59
CA LEU A 8 11.10 9.16 -7.43
C LEU A 8 10.49 10.50 -6.99
N PRO A 9 9.20 10.53 -6.61
CA PRO A 9 8.55 11.72 -6.08
C PRO A 9 9.04 12.07 -4.67
N ASN A 10 8.86 13.34 -4.29
CA ASN A 10 8.93 13.75 -2.90
C ASN A 10 7.59 13.43 -2.20
N VAL A 11 7.59 12.43 -1.31
CA VAL A 11 6.38 11.96 -0.61
C VAL A 11 5.67 13.08 0.15
N GLU A 12 6.42 13.93 0.87
CA GLU A 12 5.83 15.00 1.69
C GLU A 12 5.09 16.05 0.85
N GLN A 13 5.60 16.34 -0.36
CA GLN A 13 4.90 17.24 -1.29
C GLN A 13 3.53 16.69 -1.69
N PHE A 14 3.41 15.37 -1.88
CA PHE A 14 2.14 14.72 -2.17
C PHE A 14 1.22 14.71 -0.94
N TYR A 15 1.74 14.39 0.24
CA TYR A 15 0.97 14.42 1.48
C TYR A 15 0.37 15.80 1.77
N TYR A 16 1.17 16.85 1.56
CA TYR A 16 0.73 18.22 1.70
C TYR A 16 -0.30 18.60 0.63
N LYS A 17 -0.01 18.32 -0.65
CA LYS A 17 -0.89 18.66 -1.78
C LYS A 17 -2.27 18.04 -1.66
N PHE A 18 -2.34 16.76 -1.25
CA PHE A 18 -3.59 16.01 -1.17
C PHE A 18 -4.19 15.96 0.24
N LYS A 19 -3.58 16.68 1.20
CA LYS A 19 -4.04 16.82 2.60
C LYS A 19 -4.44 15.49 3.24
N LEU A 20 -3.52 14.55 3.33
CA LEU A 20 -3.84 13.19 3.79
C LEU A 20 -4.27 13.17 5.27
N PRO A 21 -5.39 12.52 5.62
CA PRO A 21 -5.86 12.39 7.01
C PRO A 21 -4.91 11.57 7.89
N SER A 22 -4.90 11.82 9.19
CA SER A 22 -3.96 11.19 10.13
C SER A 22 -4.15 9.66 10.21
N ASN A 23 -5.38 9.18 10.26
CA ASN A 23 -5.68 7.74 10.25
C ASN A 23 -5.16 7.05 8.99
N LEU A 24 -5.25 7.73 7.83
CA LEU A 24 -4.71 7.21 6.58
C LEU A 24 -3.17 7.25 6.59
N LYS A 25 -2.56 8.34 7.08
CA LYS A 25 -1.10 8.45 7.26
C LYS A 25 -0.55 7.36 8.16
N ASN A 26 -1.20 7.07 9.29
CA ASN A 26 -0.79 6.02 10.22
C ASN A 26 -0.78 4.64 9.55
N HIS A 27 -1.81 4.34 8.75
CA HIS A 27 -1.86 3.10 7.98
C HIS A 27 -0.72 3.02 6.97
N ILE A 28 -0.59 4.05 6.14
CA ILE A 28 0.46 4.13 5.12
C ILE A 28 1.85 3.98 5.75
N GLN A 29 2.11 4.68 6.86
CA GLN A 29 3.37 4.60 7.59
C GLN A 29 3.66 3.15 8.01
N LYS A 30 2.70 2.45 8.63
CA LYS A 30 2.91 1.07 9.05
C LYS A 30 3.14 0.13 7.85
N VAL A 31 2.44 0.33 6.74
CA VAL A 31 2.66 -0.42 5.49
C VAL A 31 4.07 -0.17 4.95
N THR A 32 4.53 1.08 4.92
CA THR A 32 5.89 1.44 4.51
C THR A 32 6.94 0.78 5.40
N GLU A 33 6.76 0.80 6.72
CA GLU A 33 7.66 0.13 7.67
C GLU A 33 7.77 -1.37 7.37
N VAL A 34 6.63 -2.06 7.19
CA VAL A 34 6.60 -3.50 6.88
C VAL A 34 7.28 -3.78 5.53
N ALA A 35 6.94 -3.02 4.49
CA ALA A 35 7.48 -3.23 3.14
C ALA A 35 9.00 -3.01 3.09
N VAL A 36 9.49 -1.94 3.71
CA VAL A 36 10.92 -1.62 3.78
C VAL A 36 11.68 -2.65 4.60
N PHE A 37 11.12 -3.07 5.74
CA PHE A 37 11.72 -4.12 6.58
C PHE A 37 11.89 -5.41 5.78
N LEU A 38 10.83 -5.91 5.16
CA LEU A 38 10.87 -7.14 4.37
C LEU A 38 11.84 -7.03 3.18
N ALA A 39 11.79 -5.93 2.41
CA ALA A 39 12.70 -5.72 1.27
C ALA A 39 14.16 -5.74 1.72
N SER A 40 14.47 -5.02 2.80
CA SER A 40 15.83 -4.93 3.34
C SER A 40 16.31 -6.27 3.88
N LYS A 41 15.43 -7.00 4.58
CA LYS A 41 15.76 -8.29 5.18
C LYS A 41 16.00 -9.34 4.10
N ILE A 42 15.11 -9.47 3.12
CA ILE A 42 15.31 -10.38 1.99
C ILE A 42 16.63 -10.05 1.25
N ASN A 43 16.90 -8.76 1.00
CA ASN A 43 18.17 -8.35 0.40
C ASN A 43 19.40 -8.76 1.21
N GLU A 44 19.32 -8.72 2.55
CA GLU A 44 20.38 -9.20 3.45
C GLU A 44 20.66 -10.70 3.23
N TYR A 45 19.61 -11.53 3.19
CA TYR A 45 19.73 -12.98 3.00
C TYR A 45 20.20 -13.34 1.59
N LYS A 46 19.62 -12.72 0.56
CA LYS A 46 20.04 -12.91 -0.84
C LYS A 46 21.52 -12.61 -1.04
N LYS A 47 22.01 -11.50 -0.48
CA LYS A 47 23.46 -11.17 -0.50
C LYS A 47 24.32 -12.23 0.17
N LYS A 48 23.92 -12.74 1.34
CA LYS A 48 24.62 -13.84 2.03
C LYS A 48 24.68 -15.11 1.17
N ASN A 49 23.62 -15.37 0.40
CA ASN A 49 23.49 -16.52 -0.50
C ASN A 49 24.02 -16.26 -1.93
N LYS A 50 24.64 -15.11 -2.19
CA LYS A 50 25.15 -14.68 -3.51
C LYS A 50 24.07 -14.62 -4.61
N ASP A 51 22.81 -14.41 -4.22
CA ASP A 51 21.74 -13.99 -5.12
C ASP A 51 21.72 -12.45 -5.17
N PHE A 52 21.78 -11.89 -6.38
CA PHE A 52 21.84 -10.44 -6.61
C PHE A 52 20.57 -9.89 -7.22
N GLU A 53 19.50 -10.67 -7.29
CA GLU A 53 18.19 -10.19 -7.70
C GLU A 53 17.49 -9.44 -6.54
N LEU A 54 18.10 -8.33 -6.13
CA LEU A 54 17.70 -7.55 -4.97
C LEU A 54 16.48 -6.66 -5.25
N TYR A 55 15.68 -6.42 -4.21
CA TYR A 55 14.64 -5.40 -4.21
C TYR A 55 15.25 -4.00 -4.26
N ASN A 56 14.64 -3.11 -5.03
CA ASN A 56 14.89 -1.68 -4.90
C ASN A 56 14.15 -1.13 -3.67
N VAL A 57 14.83 -1.12 -2.51
CA VAL A 57 14.25 -0.71 -1.22
C VAL A 57 13.69 0.71 -1.25
N GLU A 58 14.33 1.62 -1.99
CA GLU A 58 13.90 3.01 -2.06
C GLU A 58 12.63 3.18 -2.92
N LEU A 59 12.53 2.44 -4.02
CA LEU A 59 11.28 2.35 -4.81
C LEU A 59 10.15 1.75 -3.96
N VAL A 60 10.41 0.66 -3.22
CA VAL A 60 9.45 0.04 -2.30
C VAL A 60 8.98 1.04 -1.24
N ARG A 61 9.92 1.78 -0.62
CA ARG A 61 9.60 2.78 0.40
C ARG A 61 8.67 3.85 -0.14
N VAL A 62 9.01 4.45 -1.28
CA VAL A 62 8.24 5.54 -1.88
C VAL A 62 6.88 5.07 -2.39
N ALA A 63 6.83 3.91 -3.03
CA ALA A 63 5.57 3.35 -3.51
C ALA A 63 4.64 2.93 -2.37
N ALA A 64 5.15 2.30 -1.31
CA ALA A 64 4.36 2.01 -0.12
C ALA A 64 3.86 3.29 0.56
N ALA A 65 4.68 4.33 0.61
CA ALA A 65 4.29 5.63 1.17
C ALA A 65 3.22 6.36 0.34
N LEU A 66 2.97 5.96 -0.91
CA LEU A 66 2.01 6.63 -1.79
C LEU A 66 0.90 5.70 -2.30
N HIS A 67 0.87 4.43 -1.89
CA HIS A 67 -0.04 3.42 -2.44
C HIS A 67 -1.51 3.80 -2.33
N ASP A 68 -1.86 4.50 -1.26
CA ASP A 68 -3.23 4.90 -0.93
C ASP A 68 -3.52 6.39 -1.20
N ILE A 69 -2.62 7.10 -1.90
CA ILE A 69 -2.73 8.55 -2.13
C ILE A 69 -4.03 8.95 -2.83
N GLY A 70 -4.64 8.05 -3.60
CA GLY A 70 -5.91 8.28 -4.28
C GLY A 70 -7.15 8.15 -3.38
N LYS A 71 -7.04 7.58 -2.16
CA LYS A 71 -8.20 7.35 -1.27
C LYS A 71 -9.02 8.62 -0.98
N PRO A 72 -8.41 9.78 -0.65
CA PRO A 72 -9.19 10.97 -0.33
C PRO A 72 -10.09 11.47 -1.46
N LEU A 73 -9.73 11.22 -2.74
CA LEU A 73 -10.51 11.66 -3.90
C LEU A 73 -11.50 10.61 -4.41
N HIS A 74 -11.60 9.47 -3.74
CA HIS A 74 -12.54 8.43 -4.10
C HIS A 74 -13.88 8.65 -3.37
N PHE A 75 -14.99 8.73 -4.12
CA PHE A 75 -16.33 9.05 -3.59
C PHE A 75 -16.79 8.13 -2.45
N LYS A 76 -16.43 6.83 -2.46
CA LYS A 76 -16.75 5.92 -1.34
C LYS A 76 -15.96 6.23 -0.07
N TYR A 77 -14.79 6.87 -0.18
CA TYR A 77 -14.06 7.36 0.99
C TYR A 77 -14.86 8.50 1.63
N PHE A 78 -15.26 9.49 0.85
CA PHE A 78 -16.18 10.57 1.27
C PHE A 78 -17.47 10.04 1.92
N ASP A 79 -18.12 9.05 1.30
CA ASP A 79 -19.35 8.46 1.83
C ASP A 79 -19.13 7.68 3.15
N ASN A 80 -17.94 7.11 3.38
CA ASN A 80 -17.59 6.44 4.63
C ASN A 80 -17.15 7.41 5.73
N VAL A 81 -16.40 8.47 5.36
CA VAL A 81 -16.04 9.60 6.23
C VAL A 81 -17.30 10.23 6.81
N THR A 82 -18.30 10.50 5.97
CA THR A 82 -19.52 11.20 6.35
C THR A 82 -20.55 10.34 7.08
N LYS A 83 -20.44 9.00 7.02
CA LYS A 83 -21.47 8.09 7.57
C LYS A 83 -21.06 7.29 8.80
N LYS A 84 -19.79 6.88 9.03
CA LYS A 84 -19.51 5.87 10.08
C LYS A 84 -18.16 5.81 10.81
N GLU A 85 -17.21 6.72 10.63
CA GLU A 85 -16.01 6.74 11.52
C GLU A 85 -15.65 8.21 11.81
N HIS A 86 -15.51 8.57 13.09
CA HIS A 86 -14.90 9.85 13.46
C HIS A 86 -13.49 9.87 12.87
N ILE A 87 -13.29 10.62 11.79
CA ILE A 87 -11.95 10.81 11.25
C ILE A 87 -11.23 11.78 12.18
N ASN A 88 -10.15 11.33 12.78
CA ASN A 88 -9.20 12.22 13.42
C ASN A 88 -8.47 12.97 12.30
N PHE A 89 -8.98 14.16 11.98
CA PHE A 89 -8.28 15.10 11.13
C PHE A 89 -7.03 15.59 11.86
N GLU A 90 -5.98 15.94 11.11
CA GLU A 90 -4.84 16.62 11.72
C GLU A 90 -5.31 17.90 12.40
N GLU A 91 -4.74 18.23 13.56
CA GLU A 91 -5.11 19.40 14.38
C GLU A 91 -5.06 20.74 13.61
N ASN A 92 -4.45 20.75 12.42
CA ASN A 92 -4.23 21.93 11.59
C ASN A 92 -5.35 22.23 10.57
N PHE A 93 -6.30 21.31 10.33
CA PHE A 93 -7.40 21.53 9.39
C PHE A 93 -8.73 21.04 9.94
N SER A 94 -9.79 21.83 9.79
CA SER A 94 -11.15 21.37 10.04
C SER A 94 -11.59 20.34 8.99
N GLU A 95 -12.54 19.47 9.38
CA GLU A 95 -13.19 18.52 8.47
C GLU A 95 -13.67 19.20 7.18
N ARG A 96 -14.31 20.37 7.34
CA ARG A 96 -14.85 21.14 6.24
C ARG A 96 -13.77 21.57 5.23
N GLU A 97 -12.64 22.07 5.71
CA GLU A 97 -11.53 22.52 4.84
C GLU A 97 -10.89 21.37 4.05
N LEU A 98 -10.91 20.15 4.60
CA LEU A 98 -10.42 18.97 3.91
C LEU A 98 -11.43 18.49 2.85
N LEU A 99 -12.71 18.44 3.21
CA LEU A 99 -13.77 18.05 2.29
C LEU A 99 -13.90 19.03 1.11
N GLU A 100 -13.88 20.34 1.37
CA GLU A 100 -13.89 21.38 0.33
C GLU A 100 -12.67 21.24 -0.59
N HIS A 101 -11.47 21.08 -0.02
CA HIS A 101 -10.24 20.88 -0.79
C HIS A 101 -10.28 19.66 -1.71
N TRP A 102 -10.74 18.52 -1.21
CA TRP A 102 -10.85 17.32 -2.03
C TRP A 102 -11.94 17.45 -3.08
N PHE A 103 -13.08 18.06 -2.75
CA PHE A 103 -14.18 18.29 -3.69
C PHE A 103 -13.71 19.13 -4.89
N ASP A 104 -12.90 20.16 -4.66
CA ASP A 104 -12.33 21.00 -5.72
C ASP A 104 -11.34 20.24 -6.63
N LEU A 105 -10.67 19.21 -6.11
CA LEU A 105 -9.73 18.37 -6.87
C LEU A 105 -10.41 17.25 -7.65
N MET A 106 -11.59 16.76 -7.22
CA MET A 106 -12.27 15.62 -7.85
C MET A 106 -12.46 15.76 -9.38
N PRO A 107 -12.78 16.94 -9.97
CA PRO A 107 -12.91 17.08 -11.42
C PRO A 107 -11.64 16.75 -12.23
N GLU A 108 -10.45 16.83 -11.61
CA GLU A 108 -9.17 16.49 -12.25
C GLU A 108 -8.95 14.98 -12.36
N PHE A 109 -9.59 14.19 -11.49
CA PHE A 109 -9.39 12.74 -11.38
C PHE A 109 -10.68 11.99 -11.66
N LYS A 110 -10.74 11.33 -12.82
CA LYS A 110 -11.96 10.69 -13.34
C LYS A 110 -12.05 9.21 -12.99
N GLU A 111 -10.99 8.66 -12.42
CA GLU A 111 -10.89 7.24 -12.12
C GLU A 111 -11.82 6.87 -10.95
N ALA A 112 -12.58 5.79 -11.14
CA ALA A 112 -13.52 5.31 -10.13
C ALA A 112 -12.84 4.51 -9.01
N GLU A 113 -11.61 4.02 -9.22
CA GLU A 113 -10.89 3.16 -8.27
C GLU A 113 -9.67 3.89 -7.73
N HIS A 114 -9.43 3.85 -6.42
CA HIS A 114 -8.44 4.70 -5.77
C HIS A 114 -7.00 4.37 -6.18
N GLU A 115 -6.71 3.12 -6.57
CA GLU A 115 -5.41 2.74 -7.13
C GLU A 115 -5.12 3.44 -8.47
N LEU A 116 -6.15 3.63 -9.30
CA LEU A 116 -6.01 4.26 -10.61
C LEU A 116 -5.93 5.77 -10.46
N THR A 117 -6.73 6.35 -9.55
CA THR A 117 -6.62 7.76 -9.15
C THR A 117 -5.20 8.06 -8.64
N GLY A 118 -4.67 7.23 -7.73
CA GLY A 118 -3.32 7.40 -7.20
C GLY A 118 -2.23 7.25 -8.27
N ALA A 119 -2.38 6.29 -9.19
CA ALA A 119 -1.48 6.14 -10.32
C ALA A 119 -1.49 7.37 -11.26
N ASN A 120 -2.66 7.95 -11.53
CA ASN A 120 -2.79 9.17 -12.34
C ASN A 120 -2.12 10.38 -11.65
N MET A 121 -2.25 10.53 -10.33
CA MET A 121 -1.51 11.53 -9.55
C MET A 121 0.01 11.39 -9.72
N LEU A 122 0.50 10.17 -9.96
CA LEU A 122 1.90 9.81 -10.04
C LEU A 122 2.41 9.58 -11.47
N LYS A 123 1.65 9.98 -12.50
CA LYS A 123 1.99 9.72 -13.92
C LYS A 123 3.41 10.17 -14.35
N GLU A 124 3.97 11.17 -13.67
CA GLU A 124 5.33 11.68 -13.89
C GLU A 124 6.44 10.80 -13.26
N PHE A 125 6.06 9.73 -12.56
CA PHE A 125 6.87 8.77 -11.81
C PHE A 125 6.38 7.34 -12.11
N PRO A 126 6.58 6.84 -13.34
CA PRO A 126 5.88 5.67 -13.87
C PRO A 126 6.09 4.38 -13.07
N GLU A 127 7.29 4.16 -12.52
CA GLU A 127 7.59 2.98 -11.70
C GLU A 127 6.81 2.97 -10.39
N VAL A 128 6.63 4.15 -9.78
CA VAL A 128 5.81 4.31 -8.57
C VAL A 128 4.34 4.16 -8.93
N ALA A 129 3.90 4.82 -10.01
CA ALA A 129 2.52 4.74 -10.50
C ALA A 129 2.09 3.30 -10.82
N GLU A 130 2.98 2.47 -11.38
CA GLU A 130 2.72 1.06 -11.65
C GLU A 130 2.45 0.28 -10.37
N ILE A 131 3.29 0.46 -9.34
CA ILE A 131 3.08 -0.21 -8.05
C ILE A 131 1.76 0.25 -7.42
N VAL A 132 1.50 1.56 -7.42
CA VAL A 132 0.25 2.15 -6.89
C VAL A 132 -0.97 1.61 -7.64
N ALA A 133 -0.94 1.52 -8.98
CA ALA A 133 -2.05 0.98 -9.78
C ALA A 133 -2.38 -0.49 -9.48
N ASN A 134 -1.45 -1.22 -8.87
CA ASN A 134 -1.53 -2.67 -8.68
C ASN A 134 -1.53 -3.10 -7.19
N HIS A 135 -1.78 -2.20 -6.24
CA HIS A 135 -1.72 -2.52 -4.81
C HIS A 135 -3.00 -3.16 -4.23
N THR A 136 -4.15 -3.07 -4.90
CA THR A 136 -5.41 -3.60 -4.36
C THR A 136 -5.49 -5.14 -4.44
N PRO A 137 -6.31 -5.81 -3.61
CA PRO A 137 -6.28 -7.27 -3.53
C PRO A 137 -6.59 -8.01 -4.82
N ARG A 138 -7.38 -7.43 -5.72
CA ARG A 138 -7.68 -8.05 -7.02
C ARG A 138 -6.47 -8.07 -7.94
N GLN A 139 -5.60 -7.08 -7.83
CA GLN A 139 -4.48 -6.87 -8.76
C GLN A 139 -3.40 -7.93 -8.58
N ILE A 140 -3.27 -8.54 -7.39
CA ILE A 140 -2.31 -9.62 -7.11
C ILE A 140 -2.49 -10.86 -8.02
N LEU A 141 -3.66 -11.01 -8.64
CA LEU A 141 -3.96 -12.09 -9.58
C LEU A 141 -3.40 -11.85 -10.99
N LYS A 142 -2.95 -10.62 -11.29
CA LYS A 142 -2.29 -10.32 -12.57
C LYS A 142 -0.99 -11.11 -12.68
N GLU A 143 -0.74 -11.62 -13.87
CA GLU A 143 0.55 -12.22 -14.21
C GLU A 143 1.60 -11.14 -14.41
N ASN A 144 2.88 -11.50 -14.24
CA ASN A 144 4.04 -10.65 -14.55
C ASN A 144 4.12 -9.33 -13.76
N LEU A 145 3.52 -9.26 -12.56
CA LEU A 145 3.81 -8.16 -11.64
C LEU A 145 5.29 -8.19 -11.23
N ASN A 146 5.94 -7.03 -11.22
CA ASN A 146 7.30 -6.93 -10.70
C ASN A 146 7.33 -7.20 -9.18
N LYS A 147 8.50 -7.61 -8.68
CA LYS A 147 8.64 -8.04 -7.28
C LYS A 147 8.35 -6.92 -6.29
N GLU A 148 8.74 -5.67 -6.58
CA GLU A 148 8.44 -4.51 -5.74
C GLU A 148 6.93 -4.30 -5.60
N THR A 149 6.18 -4.49 -6.70
CA THR A 149 4.71 -4.40 -6.71
C THR A 149 4.08 -5.48 -5.83
N ILE A 150 4.52 -6.73 -5.99
CA ILE A 150 4.04 -7.86 -5.18
C ILE A 150 4.29 -7.58 -3.69
N LEU A 151 5.49 -7.10 -3.34
CA LEU A 151 5.88 -6.86 -1.96
C LEU A 151 5.07 -5.73 -1.31
N VAL A 152 4.89 -4.59 -2.00
CA VAL A 152 4.06 -3.48 -1.48
C VAL A 152 2.60 -3.91 -1.32
N ASN A 153 2.07 -4.63 -2.30
CA ASN A 153 0.70 -5.15 -2.25
C ASN A 153 0.52 -6.12 -1.05
N TYR A 154 1.46 -7.04 -0.87
CA TYR A 154 1.49 -7.96 0.27
C TYR A 154 1.60 -7.23 1.60
N ALA A 155 2.50 -6.26 1.73
CA ALA A 155 2.70 -5.49 2.95
C ALA A 155 1.42 -4.75 3.39
N ASP A 156 0.65 -4.17 2.47
CA ASP A 156 -0.66 -3.57 2.78
C ASP A 156 -1.63 -4.62 3.38
N LYS A 157 -1.63 -5.86 2.87
CA LYS A 157 -2.49 -6.92 3.44
C LYS A 157 -1.98 -7.51 4.74
N ARG A 158 -0.77 -7.13 5.16
CA ARG A 158 -0.22 -7.41 6.48
C ARG A 158 -0.49 -6.33 7.50
N VAL A 159 -1.24 -5.29 7.14
CA VAL A 159 -1.55 -4.16 8.03
C VAL A 159 -3.06 -3.87 8.07
N GLU A 160 -3.61 -3.70 9.26
CA GLU A 160 -4.98 -3.23 9.50
C GLU A 160 -4.95 -2.01 10.43
N GLY A 161 -5.36 -0.85 9.92
CA GLY A 161 -5.09 0.41 10.61
C GLY A 161 -3.57 0.61 10.68
N ASP A 162 -3.04 0.71 11.88
CA ASP A 162 -1.62 0.85 12.19
C ASP A 162 -0.98 -0.42 12.80
N LYS A 163 -1.66 -1.58 12.71
CA LYS A 163 -1.23 -2.84 13.33
C LYS A 163 -0.89 -3.89 12.30
N ILE A 164 0.16 -4.67 12.59
CA ILE A 164 0.49 -5.86 11.80
C ILE A 164 -0.52 -6.97 12.12
N VAL A 165 -1.06 -7.62 11.10
CA VAL A 165 -2.09 -8.66 11.23
C VAL A 165 -1.85 -9.82 10.29
N THR A 166 -2.33 -11.02 10.62
CA THR A 166 -2.30 -12.19 9.71
C THR A 166 -3.16 -11.97 8.47
N LEU A 167 -2.84 -12.69 7.37
CA LEU A 167 -3.67 -12.69 6.17
C LEU A 167 -5.11 -13.12 6.50
N ASP A 168 -5.29 -14.18 7.28
CA ASP A 168 -6.62 -14.62 7.75
C ASP A 168 -7.40 -13.48 8.42
N LYS A 169 -6.77 -12.79 9.37
CA LYS A 169 -7.42 -11.68 10.08
C LYS A 169 -7.77 -10.55 9.11
N ARG A 170 -6.83 -10.16 8.24
CA ARG A 170 -7.06 -9.09 7.26
C ARG A 170 -8.19 -9.42 6.31
N PHE A 171 -8.19 -10.62 5.74
CA PHE A 171 -9.18 -11.06 4.77
C PHE A 171 -10.56 -11.26 5.40
N ASN A 172 -10.65 -11.74 6.64
CA ASN A 172 -11.90 -11.77 7.39
C ASN A 172 -12.47 -10.36 7.61
N CYS A 173 -11.63 -9.36 7.91
CA CYS A 173 -12.08 -7.98 8.00
C CYS A 173 -12.58 -7.44 6.65
N LEU A 174 -11.84 -7.68 5.56
CA LEU A 174 -12.24 -7.28 4.20
C LEU A 174 -13.58 -7.92 3.78
N MET A 175 -13.77 -9.22 4.03
CA MET A 175 -15.01 -9.94 3.75
C MET A 175 -16.20 -9.41 4.57
N ARG A 176 -15.97 -8.98 5.82
CA ARG A 176 -17.00 -8.35 6.65
C ARG A 176 -17.35 -6.94 6.14
N ARG A 177 -16.36 -6.18 5.66
CA ARG A 177 -16.54 -4.82 5.17
C ARG A 177 -17.19 -4.77 3.78
N TYR A 178 -16.92 -5.75 2.92
CA TYR A 178 -17.46 -5.85 1.57
C TYR A 178 -18.02 -7.25 1.30
N PRO A 179 -19.18 -7.61 1.88
CA PRO A 179 -19.77 -8.94 1.77
C PRO A 179 -20.10 -9.34 0.32
N GLU A 180 -20.36 -8.38 -0.56
CA GLU A 180 -20.60 -8.57 -2.00
C GLU A 180 -19.36 -9.10 -2.77
N HIS A 181 -18.18 -9.08 -2.14
CA HIS A 181 -16.91 -9.48 -2.75
C HIS A 181 -16.28 -10.74 -2.11
N ILE A 182 -17.00 -11.45 -1.24
CA ILE A 182 -16.48 -12.63 -0.51
C ILE A 182 -15.86 -13.68 -1.44
N SER A 183 -16.52 -14.03 -2.55
CA SER A 183 -16.00 -15.03 -3.49
C SER A 183 -14.66 -14.61 -4.11
N ASN A 184 -14.51 -13.32 -4.43
CA ASN A 184 -13.27 -12.76 -4.93
C ASN A 184 -12.17 -12.79 -3.86
N PHE A 185 -12.51 -12.45 -2.61
CA PHE A 185 -11.55 -12.48 -1.50
C PHE A 185 -11.03 -13.87 -1.18
N LYS A 186 -11.88 -14.91 -1.25
CA LYS A 186 -11.43 -16.30 -1.07
C LYS A 186 -10.41 -16.71 -2.13
N ARG A 187 -10.65 -16.33 -3.39
CA ARG A 187 -9.71 -16.61 -4.49
C ARG A 187 -8.40 -15.84 -4.32
N THR A 188 -8.47 -14.56 -3.93
CA THR A 188 -7.26 -13.76 -3.77
C THR A 188 -6.46 -14.20 -2.55
N LEU A 189 -7.09 -14.62 -1.44
CA LEU A 189 -6.39 -15.14 -0.25
C LEU A 189 -5.41 -16.26 -0.58
N ILE A 190 -5.84 -17.25 -1.38
CA ILE A 190 -4.95 -18.34 -1.85
C ILE A 190 -3.68 -17.78 -2.51
N LYS A 191 -3.84 -16.73 -3.33
CA LYS A 191 -2.69 -16.08 -3.98
C LYS A 191 -1.79 -15.36 -2.98
N TYR A 192 -2.36 -14.75 -1.94
CA TYR A 192 -1.57 -14.13 -0.88
C TYR A 192 -0.80 -15.15 -0.05
N GLU A 193 -1.38 -16.31 0.24
CA GLU A 193 -0.70 -17.40 0.96
C GLU A 193 0.48 -17.92 0.13
N GLU A 194 0.33 -18.06 -1.19
CA GLU A 194 1.46 -18.39 -2.09
C GLU A 194 2.56 -17.32 -2.04
N VAL A 195 2.19 -16.04 -2.04
CA VAL A 195 3.13 -14.91 -1.97
C VAL A 195 3.83 -14.86 -0.61
N GLU A 196 3.10 -15.07 0.49
CA GLU A 196 3.64 -15.15 1.85
C GLU A 196 4.67 -16.29 1.92
N GLY A 197 4.31 -17.49 1.45
CA GLY A 197 5.25 -18.61 1.38
C GLY A 197 6.53 -18.28 0.61
N LYS A 198 6.42 -17.60 -0.55
CA LYS A 198 7.60 -17.16 -1.32
C LYS A 198 8.45 -16.14 -0.57
N ILE A 199 7.85 -15.13 0.04
CA ILE A 199 8.57 -14.09 0.80
C ILE A 199 9.32 -14.71 1.98
N PHE A 200 8.66 -15.58 2.75
CA PHE A 200 9.23 -16.13 3.98
C PHE A 200 10.18 -17.31 3.74
N ASN A 201 10.17 -17.92 2.56
CA ASN A 201 11.22 -18.86 2.13
C ASN A 201 12.58 -18.17 1.84
N GLU A 202 12.60 -16.84 1.67
CA GLU A 202 13.82 -16.06 1.40
C GLU A 202 14.52 -15.56 2.68
N ILE A 203 13.93 -15.78 3.86
CA ILE A 203 14.39 -15.28 5.17
C ILE A 203 14.30 -16.38 6.23
N ASP A 204 14.89 -16.17 7.42
CA ASP A 204 15.05 -17.22 8.45
C ASP A 204 14.01 -17.20 9.58
N PHE A 205 12.87 -16.53 9.36
CA PHE A 205 11.75 -16.52 10.29
C PHE A 205 10.44 -16.73 9.55
N GLN A 206 9.41 -17.10 10.28
CA GLN A 206 8.06 -17.36 9.74
C GLN A 206 7.20 -16.10 9.79
N ALA A 207 6.14 -16.05 8.97
CA ALA A 207 5.27 -14.88 8.82
C ALA A 207 4.63 -14.38 10.12
N GLU A 208 4.35 -15.29 11.05
CA GLU A 208 3.78 -15.00 12.36
C GLU A 208 4.73 -14.18 13.24
N ARG A 209 6.05 -14.29 13.00
CA ARG A 209 7.08 -13.58 13.76
C ARG A 209 7.38 -12.19 13.20
N LEU A 210 6.74 -11.77 12.11
CA LEU A 210 7.02 -10.50 11.43
C LEU A 210 7.03 -9.31 12.39
N GLU A 211 6.00 -9.14 13.20
CA GLU A 211 5.93 -8.03 14.17
C GLU A 211 7.02 -8.12 15.24
N GLN A 212 7.33 -9.33 15.71
CA GLN A 212 8.38 -9.55 16.70
C GLN A 212 9.76 -9.20 16.14
N GLU A 213 10.05 -9.59 14.89
CA GLU A 213 11.32 -9.31 14.23
C GLU A 213 11.51 -7.83 13.88
N MET A 214 10.42 -7.10 13.59
CA MET A 214 10.47 -5.65 13.36
C MET A 214 10.75 -4.84 14.64
N ASN A 215 10.47 -5.40 15.81
CA ASN A 215 10.61 -4.73 17.11
C ASN A 215 11.95 -5.04 17.82
N LYS A 216 12.86 -5.78 17.17
CA LYS A 216 14.20 -6.06 17.68
C LYS A 216 15.18 -4.96 17.31
#